data_AF-A0A7J9CSE1-F1
#
_entry.id   AF-A0A7J9CSE1-F1
#
_cell.length_a   1.000
_cell.length_b   1.000
_cell.length_c   1.000
_cell.angle_alpha   90.00
_cell.angle_beta   90.00
_cell.angle_gamma   90.00
#
_symmetry.space_group_name_H-M   'P 1'
#
loop_
_entity.id
_entity.type
_entity.pdbx_description
1 polymer ?
#
loop_
_entity_poly.entity_id
_entity_poly.type
_entity_poly.pdbx_seq_one_letter_code
_entity_poly.pdbx_strand_id
1 'polypeptide(L)'
;MLDALMEVKDEKGETLEDEEIIDIMLMYLNAGHESSAHTTMWATIFLQQHPHFLQKAKAEQERIVKERSTTKKGLTLMEIREMKYLSKVIDETLRLVTFSLTVFREALTDVSINGFGAWIRETKESGCCYKNLHEKSDDDHDHDHEEEEEMVMFVKKFKRFTKMNNDKSFKSGCCSQILHS
;
A
#
# COMPACT_ATOMS: atom_id res chain seq x y z
N MET A 1 16.63 -8.84 -12.19
CA MET A 1 16.80 -8.15 -10.89
C MET A 1 18.11 -8.55 -10.27
N LEU A 2 18.34 -9.86 -10.01
CA LEU A 2 19.63 -10.33 -9.53
C LEU A 2 20.79 -9.94 -10.45
N ASP A 3 20.66 -10.15 -11.77
CA ASP A 3 21.66 -9.72 -12.75
C ASP A 3 22.00 -8.23 -12.63
N ALA A 4 20.99 -7.39 -12.41
CA ALA A 4 21.19 -5.95 -12.24
C ALA A 4 21.92 -5.61 -10.93
N LEU A 5 21.71 -6.36 -9.84
CA LEU A 5 22.44 -6.18 -8.58
C LEU A 5 23.89 -6.67 -8.67
N MET A 6 24.16 -7.71 -9.46
CA MET A 6 25.52 -8.20 -9.68
C MET A 6 26.36 -7.27 -10.57
N GLU A 7 25.70 -6.52 -11.46
CA GLU A 7 26.37 -5.62 -12.42
C GLU A 7 26.43 -4.16 -11.94
N VAL A 8 25.66 -3.78 -10.92
CA VAL A 8 25.60 -2.39 -10.45
C VAL A 8 26.93 -1.95 -9.88
N LYS A 9 27.32 -0.70 -10.19
CA LYS A 9 28.53 -0.06 -9.69
C LYS A 9 28.20 1.28 -9.06
N ASP A 10 28.89 1.63 -7.98
CA ASP A 10 28.79 2.94 -7.36
C ASP A 10 29.56 4.03 -8.15
N GLU A 11 29.57 5.26 -7.64
CA GLU A 11 30.30 6.38 -8.26
C GLU A 11 31.82 6.16 -8.34
N LYS A 12 32.36 5.24 -7.55
CA LYS A 12 33.78 4.87 -7.52
C LYS A 12 34.09 3.66 -8.41
N GLY A 13 33.06 3.00 -8.94
CA GLY A 13 33.17 1.82 -9.80
C GLY A 13 33.16 0.49 -9.03
N GLU A 14 32.87 0.52 -7.73
CA GLU A 14 32.81 -0.66 -6.86
C GLU A 14 31.47 -1.38 -7.02
N THR A 15 31.50 -2.70 -7.01
CA THR A 15 30.30 -3.56 -7.06
C THR A 15 29.85 -3.93 -5.66
N LEU A 16 28.59 -4.36 -5.52
CA LEU A 16 28.08 -4.92 -4.27
C LEU A 16 28.79 -6.22 -3.90
N GLU A 17 29.02 -6.44 -2.60
CA GLU A 17 29.44 -7.74 -2.07
C GLU A 17 28.28 -8.73 -2.04
N ASP A 18 28.57 -10.03 -2.05
CA ASP A 18 27.54 -11.08 -2.09
C ASP A 18 26.57 -10.98 -0.90
N GLU A 19 27.07 -10.64 0.29
CA GLU A 19 26.28 -10.39 1.49
C GLU A 19 25.31 -9.21 1.32
N GLU A 20 25.74 -8.11 0.71
CA GLU A 20 24.89 -6.95 0.45
C GLU A 20 23.77 -7.28 -0.55
N ILE A 21 24.09 -8.08 -1.58
CA ILE A 21 23.10 -8.55 -2.56
C ILE A 21 22.05 -9.43 -1.86
N ILE A 22 22.47 -10.32 -0.96
CA ILE A 22 21.56 -11.18 -0.19
C ILE A 22 20.63 -10.33 0.69
N ASP A 23 21.17 -9.34 1.40
CA ASP A 23 20.38 -8.45 2.25
C ASP A 23 19.33 -7.66 1.44
N ILE A 24 19.72 -7.13 0.28
CA ILE A 24 18.80 -6.45 -0.64
C ILE A 24 17.71 -7.39 -1.15
N MET A 25 18.05 -8.63 -1.49
CA MET A 25 17.08 -9.63 -1.96
C MET A 25 16.06 -9.98 -0.87
N LEU A 26 16.50 -10.15 0.39
CA LEU A 26 15.62 -10.39 1.53
C LEU A 26 14.71 -9.19 1.82
N MET A 27 15.26 -7.96 1.72
CA MET A 27 14.48 -6.73 1.85
C MET A 27 13.37 -6.67 0.79
N TYR A 28 13.68 -6.91 -0.49
CA TYR A 28 12.68 -6.89 -1.56
C TYR A 28 11.60 -7.95 -1.39
N LEU A 29 11.98 -9.15 -0.94
CA LEU A 29 11.03 -10.23 -0.66
C LEU A 29 10.02 -9.80 0.41
N ASN A 30 10.51 -9.28 1.54
CA ASN A 30 9.64 -8.81 2.62
C ASN A 30 8.77 -7.63 2.19
N ALA A 31 9.34 -6.66 1.47
CA ALA A 31 8.61 -5.49 0.98
C ALA A 31 7.44 -5.87 0.06
N GLY A 32 7.65 -6.84 -0.83
CA GLY A 32 6.62 -7.34 -1.74
C GLY A 32 5.61 -8.27 -1.09
N HIS A 33 6.03 -9.10 -0.13
CA HIS A 33 5.18 -10.12 0.49
C HIS A 33 4.10 -9.49 1.38
N GLU A 34 4.50 -8.74 2.41
CA GLU A 34 3.58 -8.24 3.42
C GLU A 34 2.57 -7.24 2.84
N SER A 35 3.04 -6.31 2.01
CA SER A 35 2.19 -5.29 1.39
C SER A 35 1.16 -5.87 0.42
N SER A 36 1.58 -6.81 -0.45
CA SER A 36 0.70 -7.42 -1.45
C SER A 36 -0.28 -8.40 -0.81
N ALA A 37 0.15 -9.20 0.17
CA ALA A 37 -0.72 -10.12 0.89
C ALA A 37 -1.81 -9.36 1.65
N HIS A 38 -1.43 -8.26 2.33
CA HIS A 38 -2.39 -7.41 3.03
C HIS A 38 -3.43 -6.82 2.07
N THR A 39 -2.99 -6.23 0.96
CA THR A 39 -3.87 -5.63 -0.04
C THR A 39 -4.81 -6.66 -0.67
N THR A 40 -4.28 -7.82 -1.05
CA THR A 40 -5.07 -8.91 -1.67
C THR A 40 -6.13 -9.45 -0.71
N MET A 41 -5.78 -9.63 0.57
CA MET A 41 -6.71 -10.07 1.60
C MET A 41 -7.88 -9.09 1.74
N TRP A 42 -7.60 -7.79 1.84
CA TRP A 42 -8.64 -6.78 1.99
C TRP A 42 -9.49 -6.61 0.72
N ALA A 43 -8.88 -6.61 -0.46
CA ALA A 43 -9.62 -6.59 -1.72
C ALA A 43 -10.59 -7.77 -1.80
N THR A 44 -10.16 -8.96 -1.38
CA THR A 44 -11.01 -10.16 -1.35
C THR A 44 -12.18 -10.00 -0.38
N ILE A 45 -11.94 -9.48 0.82
CA ILE A 45 -12.98 -9.21 1.82
C ILE A 45 -14.01 -8.20 1.27
N PHE A 46 -13.56 -7.10 0.67
CA PHE A 46 -14.44 -6.09 0.10
C PHE A 46 -15.28 -6.64 -1.06
N LEU A 47 -14.66 -7.37 -1.99
CA LEU A 47 -15.40 -8.00 -3.09
C LEU A 47 -16.43 -9.03 -2.59
N GLN A 48 -16.11 -9.79 -1.54
CA GLN A 48 -17.05 -10.74 -0.94
C GLN A 48 -18.24 -10.03 -0.27
N GLN A 49 -17.99 -8.89 0.38
CA GLN A 49 -19.02 -8.11 1.07
C GLN A 49 -19.91 -7.30 0.11
N HIS A 50 -19.40 -6.97 -1.08
CA HIS A 50 -20.11 -6.21 -2.10
C HIS A 50 -20.21 -7.01 -3.41
N PRO A 51 -21.16 -7.96 -3.50
CA PRO A 51 -21.28 -8.88 -4.64
C PRO A 51 -21.49 -8.20 -6.00
N HIS A 52 -22.06 -6.99 -6.03
CA HIS A 52 -22.26 -6.23 -7.27
C HIS A 52 -20.91 -5.81 -7.90
N PHE A 53 -19.95 -5.34 -7.09
CA PHE A 53 -18.60 -5.04 -7.57
C PHE A 53 -17.87 -6.30 -8.02
N LEU A 54 -18.03 -7.42 -7.30
CA LEU A 54 -17.46 -8.71 -7.70
C LEU A 54 -18.03 -9.17 -9.05
N GLN A 55 -19.33 -9.02 -9.27
CA GLN A 55 -19.95 -9.36 -10.56
C GLN A 55 -19.39 -8.50 -11.69
N LYS A 56 -19.23 -7.19 -11.48
CA LYS A 56 -18.66 -6.26 -12.46
C LYS A 56 -17.19 -6.60 -12.78
N ALA A 57 -16.37 -6.88 -11.76
CA ALA A 57 -15.00 -7.34 -11.94
C ALA A 57 -14.94 -8.68 -12.68
N LYS A 58 -15.80 -9.64 -12.32
CA LYS A 58 -15.88 -10.93 -12.99
C LYS A 58 -16.28 -10.80 -14.46
N ALA A 59 -17.28 -9.97 -14.77
CA ALA A 59 -17.72 -9.72 -16.13
C ALA A 59 -16.60 -9.14 -17.01
N GLU A 60 -15.77 -8.24 -16.44
CA GLU A 60 -14.56 -7.76 -17.11
C GLU A 60 -13.59 -8.90 -17.45
N GLN A 61 -13.30 -9.80 -16.49
CA GLN A 61 -12.41 -10.94 -16.73
C GLN A 61 -12.98 -11.91 -17.77
N GLU A 62 -14.28 -12.18 -17.73
CA GLU A 62 -14.95 -13.03 -18.72
C GLU A 62 -14.89 -12.44 -20.13
N ARG A 63 -15.01 -11.11 -20.27
CA ARG A 63 -14.88 -10.42 -21.56
C ARG A 63 -13.47 -10.58 -22.12
N ILE A 64 -12.43 -10.31 -21.31
CA ILE A 64 -11.02 -10.44 -21.71
C ILE A 64 -10.71 -11.89 -22.16
N VAL A 65 -11.20 -12.89 -21.41
CA VAL A 65 -11.02 -14.30 -21.77
C VAL A 65 -11.75 -14.68 -23.06
N LYS A 66 -12.94 -14.12 -23.33
CA LYS A 66 -13.68 -14.37 -24.58
C LYS A 66 -12.98 -13.79 -25.80
N GLU A 67 -12.32 -12.64 -25.66
CA GLU A 67 -11.57 -11.98 -26.73
C GLU A 67 -10.23 -12.67 -27.01
N ARG A 68 -9.75 -13.53 -26.10
CA ARG A 68 -8.52 -14.30 -26.27
C ARG A 68 -8.66 -15.31 -27.42
N SER A 69 -7.74 -15.23 -28.38
CA SER A 69 -7.57 -16.26 -29.41
C SER A 69 -7.28 -17.63 -28.78
N THR A 70 -7.98 -18.67 -29.24
CA THR A 70 -7.93 -20.05 -28.71
C THR A 70 -6.55 -20.69 -28.75
N THR A 71 -5.61 -20.13 -29.53
CA THR A 71 -4.24 -20.61 -29.66
C THR A 71 -3.31 -20.13 -28.53
N LYS A 72 -3.69 -19.10 -27.78
CA LYS A 72 -2.87 -18.53 -26.69
C LYS A 72 -3.25 -19.14 -25.35
N LYS A 73 -2.28 -19.73 -24.64
CA LYS A 73 -2.43 -20.25 -23.28
C LYS A 73 -1.82 -19.27 -22.27
N GLY A 74 -2.51 -19.06 -21.16
CA GLY A 74 -2.04 -18.22 -20.05
C GLY A 74 -2.49 -16.76 -20.14
N LEU A 75 -2.37 -16.07 -19.01
CA LEU A 75 -2.63 -14.63 -18.89
C LEU A 75 -1.43 -13.85 -19.41
N THR A 76 -1.67 -12.85 -20.26
CA THR A 76 -0.62 -11.99 -20.82
C THR A 76 -0.59 -10.63 -20.14
N LEU A 77 0.55 -9.93 -20.20
CA LEU A 77 0.68 -8.57 -19.66
C LEU A 77 -0.29 -7.58 -20.35
N MET A 78 -0.59 -7.80 -21.62
CA MET A 78 -1.56 -6.96 -22.35
C MET A 78 -2.97 -7.13 -21.79
N GLU A 79 -3.39 -8.36 -21.49
CA GLU A 79 -4.69 -8.64 -20.87
C GLU A 79 -4.77 -8.09 -19.45
N ILE A 80 -3.67 -8.12 -18.67
CA ILE A 80 -3.61 -7.49 -17.35
C ILE A 80 -3.88 -5.98 -17.46
N ARG A 81 -3.32 -5.31 -18.47
CA ARG A 81 -3.56 -3.87 -18.71
C ARG A 81 -5.00 -3.56 -19.13
N GLU A 82 -5.77 -4.54 -19.60
CA GLU A 82 -7.19 -4.38 -19.93
C GLU A 82 -8.11 -4.49 -18.71
N MET A 83 -7.59 -4.93 -17.54
CA MET A 83 -8.34 -5.07 -16.28
C MET A 83 -8.57 -3.73 -15.58
N LYS A 84 -9.18 -2.77 -16.27
CA LYS A 84 -9.37 -1.39 -15.81
C LYS A 84 -10.22 -1.30 -14.55
N TYR A 85 -11.31 -2.06 -14.50
CA TYR A 85 -12.22 -2.07 -13.36
C TYR A 85 -11.60 -2.76 -12.16
N LEU A 86 -10.95 -3.92 -12.35
CA LEU A 86 -10.24 -4.58 -11.25
C LEU A 86 -9.10 -3.70 -10.70
N SER A 87 -8.43 -2.91 -11.56
CA SER A 87 -7.42 -1.94 -11.12
C SER A 87 -8.03 -0.88 -10.19
N LYS A 88 -9.21 -0.32 -10.54
CA LYS A 88 -9.95 0.60 -9.66
C LYS A 88 -10.30 -0.03 -8.30
N VAL A 89 -10.70 -1.30 -8.27
CA VAL A 89 -10.97 -2.02 -7.01
C VAL A 89 -9.72 -2.11 -6.14
N ILE A 90 -8.55 -2.37 -6.74
CA ILE A 90 -7.27 -2.41 -6.02
C ILE A 90 -6.90 -1.02 -5.50
N ASP A 91 -7.03 0.02 -6.34
CA ASP A 91 -6.76 1.41 -5.97
C ASP A 91 -7.64 1.85 -4.78
N GLU A 92 -8.92 1.52 -4.82
CA GLU A 92 -9.85 1.83 -3.74
C GLU A 92 -9.55 1.04 -2.47
N THR A 93 -9.13 -0.22 -2.60
CA THR A 93 -8.65 -1.01 -1.48
C THR A 93 -7.45 -0.34 -0.81
N LEU A 94 -6.48 0.15 -1.59
CA LEU A 94 -5.29 0.83 -1.09
C LEU A 94 -5.61 2.19 -0.45
N ARG A 95 -6.60 2.90 -0.98
CA ARG A 95 -7.12 4.17 -0.42
C ARG A 95 -7.70 3.95 0.98
N LEU A 96 -8.44 2.87 1.19
CA LEU A 96 -9.13 2.56 2.44
C LEU A 96 -8.23 1.86 3.48
N VAL A 97 -7.37 0.98 2.99
CA VAL A 97 -6.53 0.06 3.75
C VAL A 97 -5.06 0.27 3.36
N THR A 98 -4.53 1.43 3.73
CA THR A 98 -3.11 1.69 3.58
C THR A 98 -2.30 0.84 4.57
N PHE A 99 -1.43 -0.04 4.05
CA PHE A 99 -0.53 -0.88 4.86
C PHE A 99 0.40 -0.03 5.76
N SER A 100 0.91 1.09 5.24
CA SER A 100 1.73 2.03 6.01
C SER A 100 0.90 3.22 6.50
N LEU A 101 0.53 3.20 7.78
CA LEU A 101 -0.25 4.28 8.39
C LEU A 101 0.57 5.56 8.60
N THR A 102 1.88 5.46 8.74
CA THR A 102 2.77 6.59 9.05
C THR A 102 4.18 6.30 8.57
N VAL A 103 4.79 7.29 7.93
CA VAL A 103 6.23 7.29 7.64
C VAL A 103 6.91 8.29 8.57
N PHE A 104 7.94 7.82 9.28
CA PHE A 104 8.69 8.62 10.23
C PHE A 104 9.91 9.26 9.58
N ARG A 105 10.21 10.50 9.99
CA ARG A 105 11.40 11.25 9.62
C ARG A 105 11.93 11.99 10.85
N GLU A 106 13.23 11.94 11.05
CA GLU A 106 13.92 12.74 12.06
C GLU A 106 14.44 14.04 11.42
N ALA A 107 14.19 15.18 12.07
CA ALA A 107 14.71 16.46 11.61
C ALA A 107 16.14 16.65 12.11
N LEU A 108 17.10 16.61 11.19
CA LEU A 108 18.53 16.88 11.50
C LEU A 108 18.84 18.37 11.67
N THR A 109 17.97 19.23 11.15
CA THR A 109 18.07 20.69 11.26
C THR A 109 16.67 21.29 11.36
N ASP A 110 16.57 22.54 11.80
CA ASP A 110 15.30 23.24 11.87
C ASP A 110 14.70 23.43 10.45
N VAL A 111 13.47 22.95 10.26
CA VAL A 111 12.73 23.04 8.99
C VAL A 111 11.48 23.91 9.17
N SER A 112 11.26 24.86 8.26
CA SER A 112 10.01 25.64 8.16
C SER A 112 9.08 25.00 7.13
N ILE A 113 7.85 24.68 7.53
CA ILE A 113 6.84 24.10 6.63
C ILE A 113 5.70 25.11 6.46
N ASN A 114 5.38 25.46 5.21
CA ASN A 114 4.29 26.37 4.84
C ASN A 114 4.29 27.72 5.59
N GLY A 115 5.47 28.29 5.85
CA GLY A 115 5.61 29.58 6.52
C GLY A 115 5.29 29.57 8.02
N PHE A 116 4.86 28.43 8.57
CA PHE A 116 4.80 28.21 10.01
C PHE A 116 6.15 27.67 10.45
N GLY A 117 6.92 28.51 11.13
CA GLY A 117 8.15 28.15 11.83
C GLY A 117 7.84 27.27 13.05
N ALA A 118 7.30 26.08 12.82
CA ALA A 118 7.31 25.04 13.83
C ALA A 118 8.74 24.49 13.83
N TRP A 119 9.58 25.00 14.72
CA TRP A 119 10.92 24.48 14.99
C TRP A 119 10.78 23.01 15.38
N ILE A 120 10.87 22.10 14.41
CA ILE A 120 11.04 20.67 14.67
C ILE A 120 12.48 20.54 15.14
N ARG A 121 12.70 20.81 16.44
CA ARG A 121 14.01 20.67 17.07
C ARG A 121 14.53 19.25 16.85
N GLU A 122 15.85 19.14 16.83
CA GLU A 122 16.79 18.02 16.61
C GLU A 122 16.49 16.66 17.30
N THR A 123 15.30 16.42 17.82
CA THR A 123 14.88 15.19 18.51
C THR A 123 13.40 14.81 18.27
N LYS A 124 12.71 15.46 17.32
CA LYS A 124 11.29 15.17 17.04
C LYS A 124 11.14 14.36 15.77
N GLU A 125 10.68 13.11 15.93
CA GLU A 125 10.13 12.33 14.84
C GLU A 125 8.88 13.01 14.29
N SER A 126 8.91 13.35 13.02
CA SER A 126 7.77 13.82 12.25
C SER A 126 7.15 12.64 11.50
N GLY A 127 5.87 12.36 11.78
CA GLY A 127 5.10 11.31 11.11
C GLY A 127 4.19 11.90 10.04
N CYS A 128 4.36 11.51 8.78
CA CYS A 128 3.38 11.82 7.74
C CYS A 128 2.35 10.69 7.69
N CYS A 129 1.08 11.00 8.02
CA CYS A 129 -0.01 10.02 7.99
C CYS A 129 -0.72 10.08 6.63
N TYR A 130 -0.55 9.04 5.80
CA TYR A 130 -1.18 8.94 4.48
C TYR A 130 -2.70 8.94 4.54
N LYS A 131 -3.28 8.43 5.63
CA LYS A 131 -4.72 8.29 5.79
C LYS A 131 -5.48 9.62 5.77
N ASN A 132 -4.87 10.70 6.28
CA ASN A 132 -5.52 12.02 6.32
C ASN A 132 -5.46 12.75 4.96
N LEU A 133 -4.67 12.26 4.01
CA LEU A 133 -4.53 12.84 2.67
C LEU A 133 -5.55 12.26 1.68
N HIS A 134 -5.80 10.95 1.75
CA HIS A 134 -6.77 10.26 0.88
C HIS A 134 -8.25 10.46 1.25
N GLU A 135 -8.54 11.04 2.42
CA GLU A 135 -9.91 11.38 2.84
C GLU A 135 -10.33 12.79 2.39
N LYS A 136 -9.48 13.51 1.63
CA LYS A 136 -9.63 14.95 1.31
C LYS A 136 -9.62 15.30 -0.18
N SER A 137 -9.89 14.36 -1.09
CA SER A 137 -10.09 14.69 -2.51
C SER A 137 -11.55 15.11 -2.74
N ASP A 138 -11.82 16.41 -2.60
CA ASP A 138 -13.09 17.04 -2.99
C ASP A 138 -13.20 17.24 -4.53
N ASP A 139 -12.37 16.57 -5.34
CA ASP A 139 -12.17 16.88 -6.77
C ASP A 139 -12.47 15.70 -7.75
N ASP A 140 -13.23 14.68 -7.33
CA ASP A 140 -13.67 13.61 -8.25
C ASP A 140 -15.18 13.73 -8.56
N HIS A 141 -15.52 14.57 -9.54
CA HIS A 141 -16.85 14.58 -10.15
C HIS A 141 -16.99 13.39 -11.11
N ASP A 142 -17.32 12.21 -10.59
CA ASP A 142 -17.89 11.11 -11.38
C ASP A 142 -19.00 10.38 -10.60
N HIS A 143 -19.97 9.84 -11.34
CA HIS A 143 -21.32 9.46 -10.88
C HIS A 143 -21.40 8.25 -9.90
N ASP A 144 -20.30 7.79 -9.31
CA ASP A 144 -20.20 6.58 -8.47
C ASP A 144 -20.09 6.88 -6.95
N HIS A 145 -20.32 8.14 -6.54
CA HIS A 145 -20.16 8.61 -5.15
C HIS A 145 -20.95 7.81 -4.09
N GLU A 146 -22.12 7.27 -4.44
CA GLU A 146 -22.98 6.53 -3.52
C GLU A 146 -22.45 5.10 -3.24
N GLU A 147 -21.70 4.52 -4.18
CA GLU A 147 -21.11 3.18 -4.10
C GLU A 147 -19.79 3.18 -3.27
N GLU A 148 -19.01 4.26 -3.34
CA GLU A 148 -17.78 4.43 -2.54
C GLU A 148 -18.07 4.67 -1.04
N GLU A 149 -19.17 5.36 -0.71
CA GLU A 149 -19.52 5.64 0.69
C GLU A 149 -19.82 4.37 1.51
N GLU A 150 -20.35 3.31 0.89
CA GLU A 150 -20.62 2.05 1.60
C GLU A 150 -19.33 1.37 2.08
N MET A 151 -18.29 1.29 1.22
CA MET A 151 -16.99 0.74 1.60
C MET A 151 -16.32 1.60 2.68
N VAL A 152 -16.38 2.93 2.54
CA VAL A 152 -15.85 3.89 3.52
C VAL A 152 -16.52 3.74 4.89
N MET A 153 -17.85 3.68 4.92
CA MET A 153 -18.66 3.56 6.14
C MET A 153 -18.34 2.28 6.91
N PHE A 154 -18.13 1.16 6.22
CA PHE A 154 -17.72 -0.09 6.88
C PHE A 154 -16.32 -0.01 7.46
N VAL A 155 -15.34 0.52 6.72
CA VAL A 155 -13.97 0.72 7.24
C VAL A 155 -13.98 1.61 8.49
N LYS A 156 -14.82 2.65 8.51
CA LYS A 156 -15.06 3.48 9.69
C LYS A 156 -15.67 2.67 10.85
N LYS A 157 -16.64 1.79 10.59
CA LYS A 157 -17.30 0.92 11.59
C LYS A 157 -16.35 -0.15 12.17
N PHE A 158 -15.54 -0.80 11.34
CA PHE A 158 -14.58 -1.82 11.77
C PHE A 158 -13.39 -1.20 12.52
N LYS A 159 -12.87 -0.04 12.09
CA LYS A 159 -11.85 0.71 12.85
C LYS A 159 -12.36 1.11 14.24
N ARG A 160 -13.66 1.36 14.38
CA ARG A 160 -14.31 1.58 15.70
C ARG A 160 -14.35 0.30 16.54
N PHE A 161 -14.56 -0.85 15.90
CA PHE A 161 -14.56 -2.17 16.54
C PHE A 161 -13.14 -2.62 16.98
N THR A 162 -12.12 -2.43 16.15
CA THR A 162 -10.72 -2.75 16.53
C THR A 162 -10.17 -1.79 17.58
N LYS A 163 -10.56 -0.51 17.54
CA LYS A 163 -10.27 0.45 18.62
C LYS A 163 -10.92 0.03 19.95
N MET A 164 -12.15 -0.49 19.94
CA MET A 164 -12.81 -1.03 21.13
C MET A 164 -12.16 -2.31 21.68
N ASN A 165 -11.52 -3.12 20.83
CA ASN A 165 -10.85 -4.35 21.26
C ASN A 165 -9.37 -4.14 21.68
N ASN A 166 -8.71 -3.07 21.24
CA ASN A 166 -7.34 -2.72 21.64
C ASN A 166 -7.24 -1.93 22.95
N ASP A 167 -8.35 -1.47 23.53
CA ASP A 167 -8.38 -0.75 24.82
C ASP A 167 -8.08 -1.64 26.05
N LYS A 168 -7.73 -2.93 25.84
CA LYS A 168 -7.38 -3.85 26.94
C LYS A 168 -5.99 -4.48 26.93
N SER A 169 -5.06 -4.17 26.01
CA SER A 169 -3.73 -4.81 26.09
C SER A 169 -2.49 -4.12 25.49
N PHE A 170 -2.56 -2.92 24.90
CA PHE A 170 -1.35 -2.28 24.34
C PHE A 170 -0.90 -1.05 25.12
N LYS A 171 -0.55 -1.24 26.40
CA LYS A 171 0.30 -0.28 27.12
C LYS A 171 1.76 -0.67 26.92
N SER A 172 2.50 0.21 26.24
CA SER A 172 3.95 0.42 26.32
C SER A 172 4.88 -0.81 26.28
N GLY A 173 5.66 -0.98 25.21
CA GLY A 173 6.83 -1.87 25.33
C GLY A 173 7.68 -2.25 24.12
N CYS A 174 7.48 -1.73 22.90
CA CYS A 174 8.22 -2.27 21.74
C CYS A 174 9.22 -1.33 21.04
N CYS A 175 9.65 -0.22 21.66
CA CYS A 175 10.59 0.72 21.03
C CYS A 175 11.92 0.89 21.78
N SER A 176 12.30 -0.03 22.68
CA SER A 176 13.50 0.14 23.53
C SER A 176 14.60 -0.91 23.36
N GLN A 177 14.52 -1.87 22.43
CA GLN A 177 15.46 -3.01 22.42
C GLN A 177 16.26 -3.26 21.13
N ILE A 178 16.36 -2.30 20.21
CA ILE A 178 17.19 -2.48 18.99
C ILE A 178 18.49 -1.63 19.01
N LEU A 179 18.77 -0.88 20.08
CA LEU A 179 20.00 -0.03 20.14
C LEU A 179 21.11 -0.51 21.09
N HIS A 180 21.09 -1.74 21.59
CA HIS A 180 22.26 -2.33 22.24
C HIS A 180 22.32 -3.85 22.07
N SER A 181 23.08 -4.30 21.08
CA SER A 181 24.03 -5.43 21.14
C SER A 181 24.90 -5.41 19.90
#